data_AF-A0A0C9QPV1-F1
#
_entry.id   AF-A0A0C9QPV1-F1
#
_cell.length_a   1.000
_cell.length_b   1.000
_cell.length_c   1.000
_cell.angle_alpha   90.00
_cell.angle_beta   90.00
_cell.angle_gamma   90.00
#
_symmetry.space_group_name_H-M   'P 1'
#
loop_
_entity.id
_entity.type
_entity.pdbx_description
1 polymer ?
#
loop_
_entity_poly.entity_id
_entity_poly.type
_entity_poly.pdbx_seq_one_letter_code
_entity_poly.pdbx_strand_id
1 'polypeptide(L)'
;RADEARGYAELLISNAIRYGDRHKATMELADYWLLEKQLVHKLFKVLVPRLENCNFSYTRMYKAPRDYPGMYYRKSVLELRGNPYPSLLPDYTNNRNLIHNVLLDEARKDYRREKLAELADKIASESAVNAEKVGSEGDAKKAENVE
;
A
#
# COMPACT_ATOMS: atom_id res chain seq x y z
N ARG A 1 -7.76 4.31 -25.89
CA ARG A 1 -6.42 3.86 -26.32
C ARG A 1 -5.52 3.48 -25.15
N ALA A 2 -4.97 4.40 -24.35
CA ALA A 2 -4.05 3.99 -23.28
C ALA A 2 -4.71 3.14 -22.19
N ASP A 3 -5.96 3.46 -21.83
CA ASP A 3 -6.72 2.69 -20.85
C ASP A 3 -7.04 1.27 -21.35
N GLU A 4 -7.37 1.11 -22.63
CA GLU A 4 -7.56 -0.20 -23.26
C GLU A 4 -6.24 -0.98 -23.30
N ALA A 5 -5.16 -0.34 -23.78
CA ALA A 5 -3.82 -0.94 -23.85
C ALA A 5 -3.33 -1.40 -22.47
N ARG A 6 -3.71 -0.67 -21.41
CA ARG A 6 -3.42 -1.03 -20.03
C ARG A 6 -4.06 -2.37 -19.66
N GLY A 7 -5.35 -2.56 -19.95
CA GLY A 7 -6.04 -3.81 -19.67
C GLY A 7 -5.37 -5.02 -20.33
N TYR A 8 -4.99 -4.89 -21.60
CA TYR A 8 -4.26 -5.94 -22.31
C TYR A 8 -2.87 -6.20 -21.74
N ALA A 9 -2.13 -5.15 -21.37
CA ALA A 9 -0.81 -5.29 -20.75
C ALA A 9 -0.87 -6.00 -19.39
N GLU A 10 -1.83 -5.61 -18.54
CA GLU A 10 -2.04 -6.25 -17.23
C GLU A 10 -2.40 -7.73 -17.38
N LEU A 11 -3.30 -8.07 -18.32
CA LEU A 11 -3.69 -9.45 -18.60
C LEU A 11 -2.51 -10.30 -19.10
N LEU A 12 -1.73 -9.78 -20.05
CA LEU A 12 -0.58 -10.49 -20.62
C LEU A 12 0.47 -10.78 -19.53
N ILE A 13 0.81 -9.78 -18.71
CA ILE A 13 1.78 -9.91 -17.62
C ILE A 13 1.25 -10.87 -16.54
N SER A 14 -0.03 -10.76 -16.18
CA SER A 14 -0.66 -11.64 -15.18
C SER A 14 -0.61 -13.10 -15.59
N ASN A 15 -0.97 -13.41 -16.85
CA ASN A 15 -0.87 -14.78 -17.38
C ASN A 15 0.59 -15.27 -17.44
N ALA A 16 1.52 -14.40 -17.80
CA ALA A 16 2.94 -14.73 -17.84
C ALA A 16 3.51 -15.05 -16.45
N ILE A 17 3.12 -14.30 -15.41
CA ILE A 17 3.51 -14.57 -14.01
C ILE A 17 2.85 -15.87 -13.51
N ARG A 18 1.55 -16.05 -13.76
CA ARG A 18 0.79 -17.19 -13.21
C ARG A 18 1.23 -18.54 -13.78
N TYR A 19 1.52 -18.60 -15.08
CA TYR A 19 1.75 -19.87 -15.78
C TYR A 19 3.21 -20.09 -16.18
N GLY A 20 4.03 -19.03 -16.24
CA GLY A 20 5.43 -19.11 -16.62
C GLY A 20 5.68 -19.39 -18.11
N ASP A 21 6.95 -19.59 -18.46
CA ASP A 21 7.44 -19.74 -19.83
C ASP A 21 7.19 -21.15 -20.44
N ARG A 22 6.89 -22.15 -19.61
CA ARG A 22 6.59 -23.52 -20.07
C ARG A 22 5.15 -23.73 -20.52
N HIS A 23 4.26 -22.76 -20.27
CA HIS A 23 2.85 -22.89 -20.61
C HIS A 23 2.58 -22.51 -22.07
N LYS A 24 2.23 -23.50 -22.90
CA LYS A 24 2.05 -23.34 -24.35
C LYS A 24 1.06 -22.23 -24.71
N ALA A 25 -0.13 -22.21 -24.10
CA ALA A 25 -1.14 -21.21 -24.43
C ALA A 25 -0.71 -19.78 -24.04
N THR A 26 0.06 -19.61 -22.96
CA THR A 26 0.61 -18.29 -22.59
C THR A 26 1.71 -17.87 -23.56
N MET A 27 2.52 -18.82 -24.02
CA MET A 27 3.56 -18.57 -25.02
C MET A 27 2.94 -18.16 -26.37
N GLU A 28 1.90 -18.86 -26.83
CA GLU A 28 1.16 -18.52 -28.05
C GLU A 28 0.48 -17.15 -27.93
N LEU A 29 -0.11 -16.84 -26.77
CA LEU A 29 -0.68 -15.51 -26.49
C LEU A 29 0.39 -14.41 -26.56
N ALA A 30 1.55 -14.62 -25.93
CA ALA A 30 2.65 -13.66 -25.96
C ALA A 30 3.21 -13.49 -27.37
N ASP A 31 3.35 -14.58 -28.13
CA ASP A 31 3.82 -14.57 -29.51
C ASP A 31 2.86 -13.80 -30.44
N TYR A 32 1.55 -13.93 -30.22
CA TYR A 32 0.54 -13.21 -30.99
C TYR A 32 0.55 -11.70 -30.72
N TRP A 33 0.58 -11.28 -29.45
CA TRP A 33 0.51 -9.86 -29.07
C TRP A 33 1.83 -9.10 -29.25
N LEU A 34 2.97 -9.78 -29.11
CA LEU A 34 4.28 -9.17 -29.29
C LEU A 34 4.79 -9.41 -30.72
N LEU A 35 4.68 -8.37 -31.54
CA LEU A 35 5.16 -8.40 -32.93
C LEU A 35 6.66 -8.70 -33.01
N GLU A 36 7.42 -8.10 -32.10
CA GLU A 36 8.86 -8.30 -31.94
C GLU A 36 9.14 -9.52 -31.07
N LYS A 37 9.63 -10.60 -31.69
CA LYS A 37 9.81 -11.91 -31.03
C LYS A 37 10.87 -11.90 -29.92
N GLN A 38 11.86 -11.00 -30.02
CA GLN A 38 12.81 -10.76 -28.93
C GLN A 38 12.15 -10.28 -27.64
N LEU A 39 11.00 -9.61 -27.72
CA LEU A 39 10.28 -9.12 -26.54
C LEU A 39 9.61 -10.23 -25.76
N VAL A 40 9.31 -11.38 -26.39
CA VAL A 40 8.77 -12.56 -25.69
C VAL A 40 9.80 -13.08 -24.69
N HIS A 41 11.07 -13.19 -25.10
CA HIS A 41 12.15 -13.56 -24.19
C HIS A 41 12.33 -12.54 -23.06
N LYS A 42 12.28 -11.24 -23.38
CA LYS A 42 12.33 -10.15 -22.38
C LYS A 42 11.16 -10.18 -21.40
N LEU A 43 9.95 -10.53 -21.86
CA LEU A 43 8.77 -10.66 -21.02
C LEU A 43 9.03 -11.67 -19.91
N PHE A 44 9.42 -12.90 -20.26
CA PHE A 44 9.59 -13.97 -19.28
C PHE A 44 10.88 -13.89 -18.46
N LYS A 45 11.99 -13.38 -19.02
CA LYS A 45 13.27 -13.36 -18.29
C LYS A 45 13.56 -12.06 -17.55
N VAL A 46 12.93 -10.96 -17.92
CA VAL A 46 13.20 -9.64 -17.32
C VAL A 46 11.97 -9.05 -16.66
N LEU A 47 10.82 -9.01 -17.35
CA LEU A 47 9.64 -8.32 -16.83
C LEU A 47 8.90 -9.15 -15.79
N VAL A 48 8.71 -10.45 -16.02
CA VAL A 48 8.00 -11.34 -15.09
C VAL A 48 8.71 -11.41 -13.73
N PRO A 49 10.02 -11.74 -13.62
CA PRO A 49 10.70 -11.77 -12.32
C PRO A 49 10.72 -10.42 -11.61
N ARG A 50 10.75 -9.32 -12.38
CA ARG A 50 10.70 -7.96 -11.81
C ARG A 50 9.34 -7.65 -11.18
N LEU A 51 8.27 -8.13 -11.79
CA LEU A 51 6.90 -7.76 -11.43
C LEU A 51 6.19 -8.80 -10.55
N GLU A 52 6.81 -9.95 -10.29
CA GLU A 52 6.26 -11.05 -9.50
C GLU A 52 5.82 -10.61 -8.08
N ASN A 53 6.63 -9.80 -7.42
CA ASN A 53 6.34 -9.30 -6.06
C ASN A 53 5.49 -8.02 -6.03
N CYS A 54 4.91 -7.61 -7.16
CA CYS A 54 4.04 -6.43 -7.20
C CYS A 54 2.64 -6.78 -6.67
N ASN A 55 2.33 -6.35 -5.45
CA ASN A 55 0.98 -6.47 -4.86
C ASN A 55 -0.06 -5.52 -5.49
N PHE A 56 0.34 -4.66 -6.42
CA PHE A 56 -0.50 -3.66 -7.08
C PHE A 56 -0.46 -3.85 -8.60
N SER A 57 -1.15 -2.97 -9.34
CA SER A 57 -1.11 -2.96 -10.81
C SER A 57 0.33 -2.91 -11.35
N TYR A 58 0.61 -3.69 -12.40
CA TYR A 58 1.92 -3.73 -13.03
C TYR A 58 2.25 -2.43 -13.77
N THR A 59 1.22 -1.70 -14.18
CA THR A 59 1.34 -0.44 -14.93
C THR A 59 0.96 0.79 -14.09
N ARG A 60 1.56 1.94 -14.42
CA ARG A 60 1.13 3.27 -13.99
C ARG A 60 0.69 4.08 -15.20
N MET A 61 -0.37 4.87 -15.05
CA MET A 61 -0.93 5.69 -16.11
C MET A 61 -1.07 7.13 -15.61
N TYR A 62 -0.56 8.06 -16.40
CA TYR A 62 -0.59 9.49 -16.13
C TYR A 62 -1.29 10.23 -17.26
N LYS A 63 -1.95 11.34 -16.92
CA LYS A 63 -2.49 12.27 -17.92
C LYS A 63 -1.35 13.15 -18.38
N ALA A 64 -1.09 13.16 -19.69
CA ALA A 64 -0.08 14.03 -20.27
C ALA A 64 -0.64 15.46 -20.40
N PRO A 65 0.22 16.49 -20.37
CA PRO A 65 -0.18 17.84 -20.70
C PRO A 65 -0.76 17.91 -22.12
N ARG A 66 -1.54 18.95 -22.34
CA ARG A 66 -2.17 19.22 -23.63
C ARG A 66 -1.23 20.10 -24.45
N ASP A 67 -1.06 19.77 -25.72
CA ASP A 67 -0.29 20.62 -26.61
C ASP A 67 -1.09 21.90 -26.92
N TYR A 68 -0.45 23.05 -26.79
CA TYR A 68 -1.02 24.34 -27.16
C TYR A 68 0.04 25.26 -27.77
N PRO A 69 -0.22 25.91 -28.93
CA PRO A 69 -1.45 25.84 -29.74
C PRO A 69 -1.48 24.58 -30.63
N GLY A 70 -2.63 23.90 -30.76
CA GLY A 70 -2.73 22.70 -31.60
C GLY A 70 -4.04 21.91 -31.49
N MET A 71 -4.13 20.80 -32.21
CA MET A 71 -5.30 19.90 -32.19
C MET A 71 -5.46 19.21 -30.83
N TYR A 72 -6.70 19.15 -30.37
CA TYR A 72 -7.05 18.66 -29.05
C TYR A 72 -7.10 17.13 -28.98
N TYR A 73 -5.97 16.52 -28.61
CA TYR A 73 -5.92 15.09 -28.28
C TYR A 73 -5.61 14.89 -26.80
N ARG A 74 -6.46 14.12 -26.11
CA ARG A 74 -6.17 13.68 -24.74
C ARG A 74 -5.06 12.63 -24.78
N LYS A 75 -3.87 13.01 -24.35
CA LYS A 75 -2.70 12.13 -24.26
C LYS A 75 -2.53 11.59 -22.84
N SER A 76 -1.92 10.43 -22.74
CA SER A 76 -1.62 9.77 -21.47
C SER A 76 -0.33 8.98 -21.61
N VAL A 77 0.46 8.95 -20.55
CA VAL A 77 1.69 8.17 -20.46
C VAL A 77 1.38 6.89 -19.71
N LEU A 78 1.70 5.74 -20.32
CA LEU A 78 1.57 4.42 -19.72
C LEU A 78 2.98 3.84 -19.52
N GLU A 79 3.32 3.49 -18.29
CA GLU A 79 4.62 2.92 -17.95
C GLU A 79 4.48 1.63 -17.13
N LEU A 80 5.49 0.76 -17.24
CA LEU A 80 5.64 -0.40 -16.36
C LEU A 80 6.34 0.03 -15.07
N ARG A 81 5.88 -0.47 -13.92
CA ARG A 81 6.53 -0.19 -12.64
C ARG A 81 7.94 -0.75 -12.59
N GLY A 82 8.83 -0.05 -11.88
CA GLY A 82 10.23 -0.46 -11.74
C GLY A 82 11.01 -0.39 -13.06
N ASN A 83 10.61 0.49 -13.99
CA ASN A 83 11.40 0.84 -15.15
C ASN A 83 12.67 1.63 -14.73
N PRO A 84 13.78 1.50 -15.46
CA PRO A 84 15.04 2.20 -15.15
C PRO A 84 15.03 3.69 -15.56
N TYR A 85 13.89 4.21 -16.00
CA TYR A 85 13.74 5.59 -16.45
C TYR A 85 13.48 6.52 -15.27
N PRO A 86 13.79 7.82 -15.39
CA PRO A 86 13.50 8.78 -14.33
C PRO A 86 12.00 8.81 -14.01
N SER A 87 11.67 8.95 -12.73
CA SER A 87 10.29 9.07 -12.25
C SER A 87 9.60 10.27 -12.91
N LEU A 88 8.40 10.03 -13.46
CA LEU A 88 7.61 11.07 -14.13
C LEU A 88 6.99 12.09 -13.17
N LEU A 89 6.72 11.65 -11.93
CA LEU A 89 6.20 12.52 -10.88
C LEU A 89 7.29 12.82 -9.85
N PRO A 90 7.39 14.07 -9.39
CA PRO A 90 8.20 14.40 -8.22
C PRO A 90 7.65 13.68 -6.97
N ASP A 91 8.57 13.27 -6.09
CA ASP A 91 8.22 12.64 -4.84
C ASP A 91 7.87 13.71 -3.79
N TYR A 92 6.59 13.78 -3.42
CA TYR A 92 6.08 14.70 -2.40
C TYR A 92 5.88 14.05 -1.03
N THR A 93 6.30 12.80 -0.85
CA THR A 93 5.98 12.01 0.36
C THR A 93 6.62 12.56 1.64
N ASN A 94 7.66 13.41 1.54
CA ASN A 94 8.47 13.84 2.69
C ASN A 94 8.46 15.35 2.94
N ASN A 95 7.26 15.93 3.00
CA ASN A 95 7.10 17.35 3.34
C ASN A 95 6.69 17.57 4.80
N ARG A 96 7.36 16.91 5.75
CA ARG A 96 7.03 17.00 7.19
C ARG A 96 7.07 18.44 7.72
N ASN A 97 7.95 19.26 7.17
CA ASN A 97 8.17 20.65 7.61
C ASN A 97 7.14 21.63 7.03
N LEU A 98 6.15 21.19 6.25
CA LEU A 98 5.06 22.06 5.86
C LEU A 98 4.24 22.41 7.10
N ILE A 99 3.89 23.69 7.23
CA ILE A 99 3.21 24.23 8.41
C ILE A 99 1.98 23.41 8.80
N HIS A 100 1.18 22.97 7.83
CA HIS A 100 -0.01 22.16 8.09
C HIS A 100 0.33 20.76 8.63
N ASN A 101 1.41 20.12 8.15
CA ASN A 101 1.83 18.82 8.65
C ASN A 101 2.37 18.91 10.08
N VAL A 102 3.11 19.98 10.40
CA VAL A 102 3.58 20.25 11.77
C VAL A 102 2.41 20.46 12.72
N LEU A 103 1.42 21.28 12.34
CA LEU A 103 0.23 21.52 13.17
C LEU A 103 -0.60 20.25 13.38
N LEU A 104 -0.77 19.42 12.33
CA LEU A 104 -1.46 18.14 12.44
C LEU A 104 -0.70 17.14 13.32
N ASP A 105 0.65 17.13 13.25
CA ASP A 105 1.48 16.28 14.10
C ASP A 105 1.38 16.67 15.58
N GLU A 106 1.41 17.96 15.92
CA GLU A 106 1.25 18.43 17.29
C GLU A 106 -0.17 18.17 17.81
N ALA A 107 -1.20 18.46 17.02
CA ALA A 107 -2.58 18.14 17.39
C ALA A 107 -2.77 16.63 17.63
N ARG A 108 -2.12 15.77 16.83
CA ARG A 108 -2.14 14.31 17.03
C ARG A 108 -1.43 13.88 18.31
N LYS A 109 -0.32 14.53 18.68
CA LYS A 109 0.39 14.25 19.94
C LYS A 109 -0.47 14.67 21.14
N ASP A 110 -1.09 15.84 21.08
CA ASP A 110 -1.96 16.36 22.15
C ASP A 110 -3.13 15.40 22.40
N TYR A 111 -3.84 15.02 21.34
CA TYR A 111 -4.93 14.05 21.42
C TYR A 111 -4.50 12.70 22.03
N ARG A 112 -3.31 12.21 21.66
CA ARG A 112 -2.78 10.95 22.23
C ARG A 112 -2.41 11.08 23.70
N ARG A 113 -1.86 12.22 24.11
CA ARG A 113 -1.53 12.48 25.52
C ARG A 113 -2.79 12.50 26.38
N GLU A 114 -3.84 13.18 25.92
CA GLU A 114 -5.15 13.20 26.59
C GLU A 114 -5.74 11.79 26.70
N LYS A 115 -5.74 11.02 25.61
CA LYS A 115 -6.26 9.64 25.63
C LYS A 115 -5.46 8.69 26.50
N LEU A 116 -4.14 8.84 26.56
CA LEU A 116 -3.31 8.04 27.47
C LEU A 116 -3.55 8.42 28.93
N ALA A 117 -3.74 9.71 29.24
CA ALA A 117 -4.10 10.15 30.59
C ALA A 117 -5.47 9.59 31.01
N GLU A 118 -6.49 9.71 30.16
CA GLU A 118 -7.81 9.11 30.41
C GLU A 118 -7.72 7.58 30.65
N LEU A 119 -6.85 6.87 29.91
CA LEU A 119 -6.66 5.43 30.09
C LEU A 119 -5.95 5.11 31.40
N ALA A 120 -4.92 5.88 31.75
CA ALA A 120 -4.19 5.72 33.00
C ALA A 120 -5.10 5.96 34.20
N ASP A 121 -5.97 6.97 34.15
CA ASP A 121 -6.96 7.25 35.20
C ASP A 121 -7.96 6.10 35.34
N LYS A 122 -8.43 5.53 34.22
CA LYS A 122 -9.31 4.35 34.23
C LYS A 122 -8.61 3.14 34.86
N ILE A 123 -7.38 2.84 34.44
CA ILE A 123 -6.59 1.73 35.00
C ILE A 123 -6.30 1.95 36.50
N ALA A 124 -5.99 3.17 36.92
CA ALA A 124 -5.79 3.52 38.32
C ALA A 124 -7.08 3.32 39.14
N SER A 125 -8.23 3.73 38.59
CA SER A 125 -9.54 3.52 39.25
C SER A 125 -9.92 2.03 39.34
N GLU A 126 -9.67 1.25 38.29
CA GLU A 126 -9.94 -0.20 38.26
C GLU A 126 -9.00 -0.98 39.21
N SER A 127 -7.73 -0.57 39.31
CA SER A 127 -6.78 -1.17 40.25
C SER A 127 -7.08 -0.81 41.70
N ALA A 128 -7.55 0.42 42.00
CA ALA A 128 -8.02 0.80 43.33
C ALA A 128 -9.28 0.00 43.74
N VAL A 129 -10.27 -0.13 42.84
CA VAL A 129 -11.48 -0.92 43.09
C VAL A 129 -11.17 -2.42 43.29
N ASN A 130 -10.20 -2.96 42.55
CA ASN A 130 -9.76 -4.34 42.75
C ASN A 130 -8.95 -4.52 44.06
N ALA A 131 -8.15 -3.54 44.48
CA ALA A 131 -7.45 -3.56 45.76
C ALA A 131 -8.42 -3.51 46.95
N GLU A 132 -9.49 -2.72 46.86
CA GLU A 132 -10.55 -2.67 47.88
C GLU A 132 -11.33 -4.00 47.97
N LYS A 133 -11.61 -4.66 46.83
CA LYS A 133 -12.25 -5.98 46.82
C LYS A 133 -11.38 -7.06 47.48
N VAL A 134 -10.08 -7.09 47.19
CA VAL A 134 -9.13 -8.04 47.81
C VAL A 134 -8.96 -7.77 49.32
N GLY A 135 -9.03 -6.51 49.76
CA GLY A 135 -9.07 -6.15 51.18
C GLY A 135 -10.32 -6.68 51.89
N SER A 136 -11.50 -6.56 51.25
CA SER A 136 -12.76 -7.05 51.82
C SER A 136 -12.87 -8.60 51.89
N GLU A 137 -12.29 -9.33 50.93
CA GLU A 137 -12.21 -10.80 50.98
C GLU A 137 -11.18 -11.32 51.99
N GLY A 138 -10.12 -10.54 52.26
CA GLY A 138 -9.11 -10.85 53.27
C GLY A 138 -9.63 -10.70 54.71
N ASP A 139 -10.44 -9.67 54.99
CA ASP A 139 -11.07 -9.47 56.30
C ASP A 139 -12.22 -10.45 56.57
N ALA A 140 -12.99 -10.84 55.54
CA ALA A 140 -14.03 -11.86 55.68
C ALA A 140 -13.47 -13.24 56.10
N LYS A 141 -12.30 -13.64 55.56
CA LYS A 141 -11.63 -14.90 55.95
C LYS A 141 -10.95 -14.86 57.32
N LYS A 142 -10.73 -13.66 57.88
CA LYS A 142 -10.14 -13.49 59.22
C LYS A 142 -11.20 -13.57 60.32
N ALA A 143 -12.45 -13.19 60.01
CA ALA A 143 -13.58 -13.31 60.92
C ALA A 143 -14.09 -14.75 61.09
N GLU A 144 -13.93 -15.61 60.06
CA GLU A 144 -14.41 -17.00 60.07
C GLU A 144 -13.49 -17.97 60.84
N ASN A 145 -12.31 -17.53 61.29
CA ASN A 145 -11.29 -18.37 61.93
C ASN A 145 -11.08 -18.05 63.43
N VAL A 146 -12.01 -17.31 64.05
CA VAL A 146 -11.96 -16.88 65.47
C VAL A 146 -13.12 -17.47 66.31
N GLU A 147 -13.94 -18.35 65.74
CA GLU A 147 -14.87 -19.23 66.49
C GLU A 147 -14.31 -20.66 66.57
#